data_AF-A0A957GRP8-F1
#
_entry.id   AF-A0A957GRP8-F1
#
_cell.length_a   1.000
_cell.length_b   1.000
_cell.length_c   1.000
_cell.angle_alpha   90.00
_cell.angle_beta   90.00
_cell.angle_gamma   90.00
#
_symmetry.space_group_name_H-M   'P 1'
#
loop_
_entity.id
_entity.type
_entity.pdbx_description
1 polymer ?
#
loop_
_entity_poly.entity_id
_entity_poly.type
_entity_poly.pdbx_seq_one_letter_code
_entity_poly.pdbx_strand_id
1 'polypeptide(L)'
;AYSSRMLPDELNFANLVVLNSEDAIMKWRDYPPHPYLTDVVSPDFYEYVRIYNGRLPSGGLQNSSLLQFVRVKYWDYRVSPTWRAVRLLQ
;
A
#
# COMPACT_ATOMS: atom_id res chain seq x y z
N ALA A 1 -9.23 -4.21 -8.68
CA ALA A 1 -8.25 -4.27 -9.79
C ALA A 1 -6.83 -4.15 -9.23
N TYR A 2 -5.84 -4.74 -9.89
CA TYR A 2 -4.43 -4.69 -9.50
C TYR A 2 -3.56 -4.33 -10.71
N SER A 3 -2.55 -3.51 -10.50
CA SER A 3 -1.50 -3.23 -11.48
C SER A 3 -0.16 -3.10 -10.77
N SER A 4 0.91 -3.53 -11.43
CA SER A 4 2.28 -3.37 -10.97
C SER A 4 3.13 -2.86 -12.12
N ARG A 5 3.99 -1.90 -11.85
CA ARG A 5 4.95 -1.37 -12.82
C ARG A 5 6.31 -1.19 -12.17
N MET A 6 7.35 -1.65 -12.84
CA MET A 6 8.72 -1.31 -12.51
C MET A 6 8.94 0.19 -12.70
N LEU A 7 9.66 0.81 -11.77
CA LEU A 7 10.02 2.21 -11.80
C LEU A 7 11.23 2.44 -12.71
N PRO A 8 11.51 3.69 -13.13
CA PRO A 8 12.63 4.01 -14.00
C PRO A 8 14.02 3.69 -13.41
N ASP A 9 14.10 3.43 -12.11
CA ASP A 9 15.35 3.00 -11.45
C ASP A 9 15.65 1.51 -11.66
N GLU A 10 14.78 0.77 -12.35
CA GLU A 10 14.89 -0.66 -12.67
C GLU A 10 15.02 -1.59 -11.44
N LEU A 11 14.82 -1.06 -10.24
CA LEU A 11 14.97 -1.79 -8.98
C LEU A 11 13.66 -1.80 -8.18
N ASN A 12 12.88 -0.74 -8.26
CA ASN A 12 11.68 -0.57 -7.46
C ASN A 12 10.41 -0.76 -8.27
N PHE A 13 9.31 -1.09 -7.58
CA PHE A 13 7.99 -1.29 -8.18
C PHE A 13 6.95 -0.35 -7.57
N ALA A 14 6.08 0.19 -8.42
CA ALA A 14 4.85 0.85 -8.02
C ALA A 14 3.67 -0.11 -8.23
N ASN A 15 3.01 -0.45 -7.12
CA ASN A 15 1.83 -1.30 -7.11
C ASN A 15 0.58 -0.46 -6.85
N LEU A 16 -0.46 -0.66 -7.68
CA LEU A 16 -1.77 -0.03 -7.55
C LEU A 16 -2.82 -1.09 -7.27
N VAL A 17 -3.52 -0.95 -6.15
CA VAL A 17 -4.68 -1.77 -5.79
C VAL A 17 -5.91 -0.87 -5.72
N VAL A 18 -6.93 -1.19 -6.49
CA VAL A 18 -8.22 -0.48 -6.49
C VAL A 18 -9.28 -1.41 -5.94
N LEU A 19 -9.96 -0.97 -4.90
CA LEU A 19 -11.00 -1.71 -4.19
C LEU A 19 -12.33 -1.00 -4.33
N ASN A 20 -13.42 -1.76 -4.37
CA ASN A 20 -14.77 -1.23 -4.61
C ASN A 20 -15.42 -0.64 -3.35
N SER A 21 -14.88 -0.92 -2.16
CA SER A 21 -15.38 -0.39 -0.88
C SER A 21 -14.30 -0.41 0.20
N GLU A 22 -14.52 0.36 1.26
CA GLU A 22 -13.64 0.35 2.44
C GLU A 22 -13.70 -0.99 3.19
N ASP A 23 -14.85 -1.68 3.17
CA ASP A 23 -14.98 -3.01 3.76
C ASP A 23 -14.04 -4.03 3.13
N ALA A 24 -13.73 -3.88 1.83
CA ALA A 24 -12.76 -4.73 1.16
C ALA A 24 -11.33 -4.53 1.72
N ILE A 25 -11.00 -3.32 2.20
CA ILE A 25 -9.73 -3.06 2.88
C ILE A 25 -9.67 -3.84 4.20
N MET A 26 -10.76 -3.82 4.97
CA MET A 26 -10.83 -4.55 6.25
C MET A 26 -10.73 -6.06 6.03
N LYS A 27 -11.51 -6.61 5.08
CA LYS A 27 -11.47 -8.03 4.72
C LYS A 27 -10.09 -8.47 4.25
N TRP A 28 -9.37 -7.62 3.50
CA TRP A 28 -8.02 -7.94 3.05
C TRP A 28 -7.01 -7.92 4.19
N ARG A 29 -7.11 -6.96 5.12
CA ARG A 29 -6.29 -6.91 6.33
C ARG A 29 -6.51 -8.14 7.23
N ASP A 30 -7.76 -8.53 7.39
CA ASP A 30 -8.16 -9.60 8.30
C ASP A 30 -8.04 -10.99 7.64
N TYR A 31 -7.58 -11.04 6.37
CA TYR A 31 -7.30 -12.29 5.67
C TYR A 31 -6.11 -13.00 6.36
N PRO A 32 -6.26 -14.25 6.82
CA PRO A 32 -5.29 -14.92 7.71
C PRO A 32 -3.81 -14.92 7.28
N PRO A 33 -3.45 -15.01 5.99
CA PRO A 33 -2.04 -14.94 5.62
C PRO A 33 -1.46 -13.52 5.61
N HIS A 34 -2.27 -12.47 5.70
CA HIS A 34 -1.77 -11.09 5.57
C HIS A 34 -0.74 -10.72 6.66
N PRO A 35 -0.94 -11.01 7.97
CA PRO A 35 0.08 -10.74 8.99
C PRO A 35 1.39 -11.50 8.74
N TYR A 36 1.29 -12.79 8.36
CA TYR A 36 2.46 -13.60 8.03
C TYR A 36 3.23 -13.04 6.83
N LEU A 37 2.52 -12.63 5.77
CA LEU A 37 3.14 -12.03 4.60
C LEU A 37 3.84 -10.70 4.93
N THR A 38 3.26 -9.87 5.80
CA THR A 38 3.86 -8.57 6.15
C THR A 38 5.02 -8.67 7.13
N ASP A 39 4.96 -9.62 8.07
CA ASP A 39 5.90 -9.70 9.18
C ASP A 39 7.03 -10.72 8.95
N VAL A 40 6.76 -11.78 8.19
CA VAL A 40 7.72 -12.87 7.94
C VAL A 40 8.27 -12.83 6.52
N VAL A 41 7.42 -12.68 5.51
CA VAL A 41 7.85 -12.79 4.11
C VAL A 41 8.40 -11.47 3.57
N SER A 42 7.73 -10.36 3.80
CA SER A 42 8.10 -9.05 3.23
C SER A 42 9.55 -8.60 3.51
N PRO A 43 10.13 -8.82 4.70
CA PRO A 43 11.52 -8.44 4.98
C PRO A 43 12.55 -9.09 4.04
N ASP A 44 12.26 -10.26 3.47
CA ASP A 44 13.18 -10.97 2.57
C ASP A 44 13.19 -10.38 1.15
N PHE A 45 12.16 -9.60 0.79
CA PHE A 45 11.98 -9.08 -0.58
C PHE A 45 12.07 -7.56 -0.68
N TYR A 46 11.97 -6.85 0.45
CA TYR A 46 11.93 -5.38 0.45
C TYR A 46 12.82 -4.80 1.53
N GLU A 47 13.61 -3.78 1.17
CA GLU A 47 14.30 -2.96 2.18
C GLU A 47 13.32 -2.04 2.91
N TYR A 48 12.36 -1.47 2.19
CA TYR A 48 11.34 -0.60 2.73
C TYR A 48 10.08 -0.63 1.86
N VAL A 49 8.94 -0.35 2.46
CA VAL A 49 7.64 -0.27 1.77
C VAL A 49 6.92 1.01 2.17
N ARG A 50 6.31 1.68 1.19
CA ARG A 50 5.46 2.86 1.38
C ARG A 50 4.11 2.63 0.72
N ILE A 51 3.04 2.74 1.51
CA ILE A 51 1.67 2.51 1.02
C ILE A 51 0.85 3.79 1.18
N TYR A 52 0.58 4.45 0.06
CA TYR A 52 -0.37 5.55 -0.02
C TYR A 52 -1.78 5.00 -0.13
N ASN A 53 -2.66 5.45 0.77
CA ASN A 53 -4.07 5.10 0.76
C ASN A 53 -4.85 6.36 0.43
N GLY A 54 -5.79 6.26 -0.49
CA GLY A 54 -6.62 7.37 -0.91
C GLY A 54 -8.03 6.93 -1.24
N ARG A 55 -8.87 7.92 -1.49
CA ARG A 55 -10.26 7.74 -1.93
C ARG A 55 -10.41 8.34 -3.32
N LEU A 56 -11.04 7.59 -4.21
CA LEU A 56 -11.53 8.10 -5.47
C LEU A 56 -12.98 8.59 -5.25
N PRO A 57 -13.30 9.86 -5.56
CA PRO A 57 -14.66 10.35 -5.50
C PRO A 57 -15.60 9.63 -6.48
N SER A 58 -16.89 9.95 -6.42
CA SER A 58 -17.89 9.44 -7.35
C SER A 58 -17.43 9.59 -8.81
N GLY A 59 -17.62 8.54 -9.61
CA GLY A 59 -17.10 8.43 -10.99
C GLY A 59 -15.84 7.54 -11.14
N GLY A 60 -15.25 7.08 -10.04
CA GLY A 60 -14.22 6.03 -10.05
C GLY A 60 -12.94 6.44 -10.77
N LEU A 61 -12.32 5.51 -11.53
CA LEU A 61 -11.04 5.73 -12.22
C LEU A 61 -11.08 6.84 -13.28
N GLN A 62 -12.27 7.16 -13.80
CA GLN A 62 -12.45 8.23 -14.79
C GLN A 62 -12.13 9.62 -14.19
N ASN A 63 -12.26 9.76 -12.87
CA ASN A 63 -11.97 10.99 -12.13
C ASN A 63 -10.68 10.85 -11.31
N SER A 64 -9.66 10.18 -11.86
CA SER A 64 -8.39 9.93 -11.15
C SER A 64 -7.64 11.20 -10.73
N SER A 65 -7.87 12.32 -11.41
CA SER A 65 -7.37 13.66 -11.03
C SER A 65 -7.92 14.14 -9.68
N LEU A 66 -9.03 13.57 -9.21
CA LEU A 66 -9.64 13.87 -7.92
C LEU A 66 -9.24 12.88 -6.82
N LEU A 67 -8.24 12.02 -7.05
CA LEU A 67 -7.71 11.11 -6.04
C LEU A 67 -7.22 11.90 -4.83
N GLN A 68 -7.85 11.68 -3.68
CA GLN A 68 -7.45 12.27 -2.42
C GLN A 68 -6.68 11.26 -1.61
N PHE A 69 -5.39 11.48 -1.41
CA PHE A 69 -4.60 10.68 -0.48
C PHE A 69 -4.95 11.05 0.96
N VAL A 70 -5.28 10.05 1.77
CA VAL A 70 -5.74 10.24 3.16
C VAL A 70 -4.65 9.90 4.16
N ARG A 71 -3.83 8.89 3.83
CA ARG A 71 -2.73 8.47 4.70
C ARG A 71 -1.63 7.77 3.92
N VAL A 72 -0.46 7.77 4.49
CA VAL A 72 0.67 6.94 4.07
C VAL A 72 1.15 6.11 5.24
N LYS A 73 1.47 4.84 4.97
CA LYS A 73 2.08 3.92 5.92
C LYS A 73 3.49 3.57 5.46
N TYR A 74 4.40 3.45 6.42
CA TYR A 74 5.83 3.17 6.20
C TYR A 74 6.23 1.90 6.93
N TRP A 75 7.04 1.09 6.27
CA TRP A 75 7.80 -0.01 6.85
C TRP A 75 9.25 0.13 6.40
N ASP A 76 10.18 0.08 7.35
CA ASP A 76 11.62 0.01 7.07
C ASP A 76 12.15 -1.29 7.67
N TYR A 77 12.50 -2.23 6.79
CA TYR A 77 12.98 -3.56 7.13
C TYR A 77 14.50 -3.60 7.30
N ARG A 78 15.21 -2.50 7.01
CA ARG A 78 16.68 -2.41 7.20
C ARG A 78 17.09 -2.32 8.67
N VAL A 79 16.14 -2.08 9.57
CA VAL A 79 16.35 -1.96 11.01
C VAL A 79 15.59 -3.05 11.77
N SER A 80 16.16 -3.49 12.90
CA SER A 80 15.56 -4.49 13.78
C SER A 80 15.37 -3.92 15.20
N PRO A 81 14.14 -3.92 15.75
CA PRO A 81 12.90 -4.36 15.12
C PRO A 81 12.46 -3.45 13.96
N THR A 82 11.66 -3.98 13.02
CA THR A 82 11.16 -3.23 11.85
C THR A 82 10.53 -1.90 12.29
N TRP A 83 11.02 -0.80 11.75
CA TRP A 83 10.45 0.52 12.02
C TRP A 83 9.17 0.73 11.19
N ARG A 84 8.14 1.30 11.83
CA ARG A 84 6.82 1.51 11.22
C ARG A 84 6.30 2.89 11.57
N ALA A 85 5.64 3.55 10.62
CA ALA A 85 4.98 4.82 10.87
C ALA A 85 3.71 4.97 10.03
N VAL A 86 2.79 5.80 10.52
CA VAL A 86 1.59 6.23 9.78
C VAL A 86 1.54 7.74 9.82
N ARG A 87 1.35 8.35 8.64
CA ARG A 87 1.13 9.80 8.52
C ARG A 87 -0.21 10.05 7.84
N LEU A 88 -1.07 10.83 8.48
CA LEU A 88 -2.28 11.35 7.85
C LEU A 88 -1.88 12.46 6.87
N LEU A 89 -2.51 12.47 5.71
CA LEU A 89 -2.29 13.45 4.65
C LEU A 89 -3.51 14.39 4.66
N GLN A 90 -3.23 15.69 4.73
CA GLN A 90 -4.22 16.77 4.73
C GLN A 90 -4.48 17.21 3.29
#